data_AF-K5VMR2-F1
#
_entry.id   AF-K5VMR2-F1
#
_cell.length_a   1.000
_cell.length_b   1.000
_cell.length_c   1.000
_cell.angle_alpha   90.00
_cell.angle_beta   90.00
_cell.angle_gamma   90.00
#
_symmetry.space_group_name_H-M   'P 1'
#
loop_
_entity.id
_entity.type
_entity.pdbx_description
1 polymer ?
#
loop_
_entity_poly.entity_id
_entity_poly.type
_entity_poly.pdbx_seq_one_letter_code
_entity_poly.pdbx_strand_id
1 'polypeptide(L)'
;MLPLSRLFGITSVQVYVYFHRNPRDSDLMRRTIFFLWVVDGLHLAFTSHSVYYYSVTNFMNPLALTQCPWSFAVDVVFGDLSEVIVTAIFAYRIYKFSGKLWAFIFIMPPALVGFAGALAIGIFAREVPDYTEFNRRYAWIWYATFSIQAFTDCAIAAALCTMLIRRRTGFKRTDSLIRTLILYSINTCALTSSVAIASVITYAAMPHNFVFIAFAMVLPKLMLNSLLALLNSRDMHAGQAISVHLSKLASILGRSGTSDGSQAVCSMPDGVAKDQDVEIPGRVVDASFDSESQASRSALI
;
A
#
# COMPACT_ATOMS: atom_id res chain seq x y z
N MET A 1 7.46 -17.12 -6.32
CA MET A 1 7.73 -17.51 -4.91
C MET A 1 8.55 -16.49 -4.13
N LEU A 2 9.79 -16.15 -4.54
CA LEU A 2 10.65 -15.19 -3.82
C LEU A 2 10.04 -13.80 -3.55
N PRO A 3 9.31 -13.14 -4.48
CA PRO A 3 8.72 -11.83 -4.18
C PRO A 3 7.57 -11.91 -3.16
N LEU A 4 6.71 -12.93 -3.24
CA LEU A 4 5.54 -13.08 -2.35
C LEU A 4 5.95 -13.33 -0.89
N SER A 5 6.97 -14.18 -0.67
CA SER A 5 7.50 -14.47 0.66
C SER A 5 8.19 -13.25 1.28
N ARG A 6 8.95 -12.48 0.48
CA ARG A 6 9.55 -11.21 0.93
C ARG A 6 8.48 -10.23 1.37
N LEU A 7 7.43 -10.03 0.55
CA LEU A 7 6.31 -9.12 0.89
C LEU A 7 5.60 -9.56 2.17
N PHE A 8 5.32 -10.86 2.33
CA PHE A 8 4.74 -11.40 3.57
C PHE A 8 5.62 -11.16 4.80
N GLY A 9 6.94 -11.28 4.65
CA GLY A 9 7.90 -10.96 5.72
C GLY A 9 7.79 -9.50 6.17
N ILE A 10 7.79 -8.54 5.23
CA ILE A 10 7.66 -7.12 5.58
C ILE A 10 6.24 -6.80 6.10
N THR A 11 5.18 -7.42 5.57
CA THR A 11 3.82 -7.33 6.13
C THR A 11 3.79 -7.78 7.59
N SER A 12 4.43 -8.91 7.92
CA SER A 12 4.48 -9.42 9.30
C SER A 12 5.20 -8.45 10.25
N VAL A 13 6.30 -7.85 9.80
CA VAL A 13 6.99 -6.79 10.56
C VAL A 13 6.09 -5.56 10.73
N GLN A 14 5.40 -5.13 9.68
CA GLN A 14 4.47 -3.99 9.76
C GLN A 14 3.30 -4.25 10.71
N VAL A 15 2.75 -5.48 10.75
CA VAL A 15 1.69 -5.89 11.69
C VAL A 15 2.22 -5.86 13.13
N TYR A 16 3.41 -6.40 13.37
CA TYR A 16 4.05 -6.35 14.69
C TYR A 16 4.23 -4.90 15.17
N VAL A 17 4.79 -4.04 14.30
CA VAL A 17 4.97 -2.60 14.60
C VAL A 17 3.62 -1.93 14.85
N TYR A 18 2.58 -2.27 14.09
CA TYR A 18 1.24 -1.70 14.27
C TYR A 18 0.68 -1.97 15.66
N PHE A 19 0.74 -3.23 16.12
CA PHE A 19 0.23 -3.60 17.44
C PHE A 19 1.02 -2.97 18.60
N HIS A 20 2.31 -2.71 18.39
CA HIS A 20 3.15 -2.07 19.41
C HIS A 20 2.98 -0.55 19.46
N ARG A 21 2.85 0.13 18.32
CA ARG A 21 2.81 1.60 18.24
C ARG A 21 1.42 2.20 18.42
N ASN A 22 0.35 1.47 18.09
CA ASN A 22 -1.03 1.99 18.12
C ASN A 22 -1.89 1.35 19.23
N PRO A 23 -1.53 1.44 20.53
CA PRO A 23 -2.32 0.81 21.60
C PRO A 23 -3.70 1.46 21.79
N ARG A 24 -3.91 2.67 21.26
CA ARG A 24 -5.16 3.45 21.38
C ARG A 24 -6.14 3.26 20.22
N ASP A 25 -5.80 2.46 19.20
CA ASP A 25 -6.73 2.15 18.12
C ASP A 25 -7.86 1.22 18.62
N SER A 26 -9.05 1.34 18.01
CA SER A 26 -10.21 0.56 18.43
C SER A 26 -10.00 -0.94 18.25
N ASP A 27 -10.54 -1.74 19.17
CA ASP A 27 -10.43 -3.21 19.13
C ASP A 27 -11.00 -3.82 17.85
N LEU A 28 -11.92 -3.13 17.18
CA LEU A 28 -12.41 -3.54 15.86
C LEU A 28 -11.31 -3.46 14.79
N MET A 29 -10.61 -2.33 14.69
CA MET A 29 -9.52 -2.15 13.71
C MET A 29 -8.39 -3.16 13.94
N ARG A 30 -8.04 -3.39 15.22
CA ARG A 30 -7.03 -4.37 15.62
C ARG A 30 -7.41 -5.79 15.21
N ARG A 31 -8.67 -6.21 15.47
CA ARG A 31 -9.19 -7.52 15.04
C ARG A 31 -9.20 -7.64 13.51
N THR A 32 -9.63 -6.60 12.80
CA THR A 32 -9.61 -6.58 11.34
C THR A 32 -8.20 -6.76 10.80
N ILE A 33 -7.20 -6.05 11.31
CA ILE A 33 -5.81 -6.16 10.83
C ILE A 33 -5.23 -7.55 11.10
N PHE A 34 -5.48 -8.11 12.30
CA PHE A 34 -5.09 -9.49 12.58
C PHE A 34 -5.74 -10.47 11.61
N PHE A 35 -7.04 -10.29 11.33
CA PHE A 35 -7.75 -11.11 10.37
C PHE A 35 -7.17 -11.01 8.96
N LEU A 36 -6.89 -9.80 8.45
CA LEU A 36 -6.23 -9.64 7.14
C LEU A 36 -4.86 -10.31 7.09
N TRP A 37 -4.09 -10.27 8.19
CA TRP A 37 -2.79 -10.93 8.26
C TRP A 37 -2.91 -12.47 8.17
N VAL A 38 -3.90 -13.05 8.84
CA VAL A 38 -4.20 -14.49 8.73
C VAL A 38 -4.64 -14.85 7.30
N VAL A 39 -5.54 -14.05 6.71
CA VAL A 39 -6.00 -14.23 5.32
C VAL A 39 -4.83 -14.15 4.33
N ASP A 40 -3.90 -13.21 4.50
CA ASP A 40 -2.71 -13.07 3.65
C ASP A 40 -1.72 -14.25 3.80
N GLY A 41 -1.65 -14.83 5.00
CA GLY A 41 -0.92 -16.07 5.27
C GLY A 41 -1.54 -17.28 4.57
N LEU A 42 -2.87 -17.41 4.62
CA LEU A 42 -3.60 -18.46 3.90
C LEU A 42 -3.45 -18.32 2.39
N HIS A 43 -3.55 -17.10 1.87
CA HIS A 43 -3.28 -16.82 0.46
C HIS A 43 -1.85 -17.23 0.07
N LEU A 44 -0.83 -16.92 0.89
CA LEU A 44 0.54 -17.38 0.62
C LEU A 44 0.64 -18.91 0.61
N ALA A 45 -0.04 -19.60 1.53
CA ALA A 45 -0.04 -21.06 1.61
C ALA A 45 -0.69 -21.70 0.37
N PHE A 46 -1.86 -21.21 -0.07
CA PHE A 46 -2.54 -21.71 -1.26
C PHE A 46 -1.75 -21.43 -2.54
N THR A 47 -1.20 -20.22 -2.67
CA THR A 47 -0.27 -19.89 -3.76
C THR A 47 0.95 -20.83 -3.76
N SER A 48 1.50 -21.16 -2.59
CA SER A 48 2.64 -22.08 -2.47
C SER A 48 2.31 -23.49 -2.90
N HIS A 49 1.15 -24.00 -2.48
CA HIS A 49 0.66 -25.30 -2.92
C HIS A 49 0.43 -25.35 -4.43
N SER A 50 -0.21 -24.32 -5.01
CA SER A 50 -0.44 -24.24 -6.46
C SER A 50 0.87 -24.24 -7.26
N VAL A 51 1.87 -23.47 -6.83
CA VAL A 51 3.18 -23.45 -7.49
C VAL A 51 3.90 -24.80 -7.34
N TYR A 52 3.85 -25.44 -6.18
CA TYR A 52 4.44 -26.76 -5.95
C TYR A 52 3.78 -27.83 -6.83
N TYR A 53 2.45 -27.80 -6.96
CA TYR A 53 1.70 -28.72 -7.80
C TYR A 53 2.13 -28.67 -9.27
N TYR A 54 2.28 -27.46 -9.82
CA TYR A 54 2.69 -27.27 -11.22
C TYR A 54 4.20 -27.49 -11.43
N SER A 55 5.04 -27.10 -10.48
CA SER A 55 6.50 -27.05 -10.67
C SER A 55 7.23 -28.31 -10.22
N VAL A 56 6.67 -29.07 -9.27
CA VAL A 56 7.34 -30.26 -8.70
C VAL A 56 6.52 -31.51 -9.00
N THR A 57 5.27 -31.56 -8.53
CA THR A 57 4.44 -32.77 -8.65
C THR A 57 4.14 -33.12 -10.11
N ASN A 58 3.84 -32.13 -10.93
CA ASN A 58 3.51 -32.31 -12.35
C ASN A 58 4.56 -31.66 -13.28
N PHE A 59 5.82 -31.68 -12.86
CA PHE A 59 6.91 -31.14 -13.68
C PHE A 59 6.93 -31.82 -15.05
N MET A 60 7.01 -31.03 -16.13
CA MET A 60 6.97 -31.48 -17.52
C MET A 60 5.68 -32.19 -17.98
N ASN A 61 4.57 -32.06 -17.23
CA ASN A 61 3.27 -32.57 -17.67
C ASN A 61 2.40 -31.43 -18.27
N PRO A 62 2.31 -31.29 -19.61
CA PRO A 62 1.53 -30.23 -20.24
C PRO A 62 0.03 -30.35 -19.99
N LEU A 63 -0.47 -31.55 -19.69
CA LEU A 63 -1.88 -31.78 -19.37
C LEU A 63 -2.24 -31.22 -17.99
N ALA A 64 -1.30 -31.22 -17.04
CA ALA A 64 -1.55 -30.66 -15.72
C ALA A 64 -1.73 -29.14 -15.78
N LEU A 65 -1.05 -28.45 -16.71
CA LEU A 65 -1.19 -27.00 -16.95
C LEU A 65 -2.58 -26.61 -17.46
N THR A 66 -3.29 -27.51 -18.13
CA THR A 66 -4.68 -27.23 -18.52
C THR A 66 -5.64 -27.44 -17.35
N GLN A 67 -5.22 -28.08 -16.26
CA GLN A 67 -6.08 -28.28 -15.10
C GLN A 67 -5.88 -27.18 -14.06
N CYS A 68 -6.99 -26.60 -13.61
CA CYS A 68 -7.00 -25.64 -12.51
C CYS A 68 -6.96 -26.38 -11.15
N PRO A 69 -5.91 -26.24 -10.33
CA PRO A 69 -5.86 -26.87 -9.02
C PRO A 69 -6.86 -26.20 -8.08
N TRP A 70 -7.46 -26.99 -7.22
CA TRP A 70 -8.43 -26.49 -6.24
C TRP A 70 -7.89 -25.34 -5.37
N SER A 71 -6.59 -25.35 -5.10
CA SER A 71 -5.94 -24.30 -4.30
C SER A 71 -5.93 -22.96 -5.01
N PHE A 72 -5.85 -22.93 -6.35
CA PHE A 72 -5.93 -21.69 -7.11
C PHE A 72 -7.34 -21.08 -7.05
N ALA A 73 -8.39 -21.91 -7.19
CA ALA A 73 -9.77 -21.46 -7.05
C ALA A 73 -10.03 -20.84 -5.66
N VAL A 74 -9.48 -21.44 -4.60
CA VAL A 74 -9.60 -20.91 -3.24
C VAL A 74 -8.75 -19.64 -3.08
N ASP A 75 -7.53 -19.60 -3.61
CA ASP A 75 -6.62 -18.44 -3.57
C ASP A 75 -7.30 -17.17 -4.10
N VAL A 76 -7.96 -17.26 -5.26
CA VAL A 76 -8.72 -16.14 -5.88
C VAL A 76 -9.79 -15.58 -4.93
N VAL A 77 -10.54 -16.45 -4.25
CA VAL A 77 -11.60 -16.03 -3.31
C VAL A 77 -11.02 -15.33 -2.09
N PHE A 78 -9.89 -15.81 -1.54
CA PHE A 78 -9.23 -15.18 -0.39
C PHE A 78 -8.55 -13.86 -0.78
N GLY A 79 -8.05 -13.75 -2.01
CA GLY A 79 -7.53 -12.50 -2.59
C GLY A 79 -8.59 -11.41 -2.61
N ASP A 80 -9.73 -11.67 -3.26
CA ASP A 80 -10.83 -10.71 -3.37
C ASP A 80 -11.51 -10.44 -2.01
N LEU A 81 -11.57 -11.42 -1.11
CA LEU A 81 -12.04 -11.19 0.25
C LEU A 81 -11.19 -10.13 0.96
N SER A 82 -9.86 -10.20 0.79
CA SER A 82 -8.95 -9.19 1.34
C SER A 82 -9.27 -7.81 0.77
N GLU A 83 -9.51 -7.73 -0.54
CA GLU A 83 -9.85 -6.49 -1.24
C GLU A 83 -11.15 -5.85 -0.74
N VAL A 84 -12.21 -6.64 -0.56
CA VAL A 84 -13.47 -6.15 -0.01
C VAL A 84 -13.27 -5.55 1.39
N ILE A 85 -12.47 -6.21 2.24
CA ILE A 85 -12.21 -5.73 3.59
C ILE A 85 -11.41 -4.43 3.57
N VAL A 86 -10.36 -4.35 2.74
CA VAL A 86 -9.57 -3.13 2.58
C VAL A 86 -10.44 -1.98 2.05
N THR A 87 -11.28 -2.26 1.05
CA THR A 87 -12.24 -1.30 0.50
C THR A 87 -13.21 -0.82 1.57
N ALA A 88 -13.72 -1.72 2.42
CA ALA A 88 -14.59 -1.35 3.54
C ALA A 88 -13.87 -0.46 4.55
N ILE A 89 -12.58 -0.70 4.84
CA ILE A 89 -11.77 0.18 5.69
C ILE A 89 -11.63 1.57 5.08
N PHE A 90 -11.36 1.68 3.77
CA PHE A 90 -11.27 2.97 3.08
C PHE A 90 -12.62 3.69 3.04
N ALA A 91 -13.71 2.99 2.74
CA ALA A 91 -15.06 3.54 2.77
C ALA A 91 -15.44 4.04 4.17
N TYR A 92 -15.11 3.28 5.22
CA TYR A 92 -15.31 3.69 6.62
C TYR A 92 -14.54 4.96 6.97
N ARG A 93 -13.29 5.09 6.50
CA ARG A 93 -12.50 6.32 6.70
C ARG A 93 -13.15 7.51 6.00
N ILE A 94 -13.54 7.36 4.73
CA ILE A 94 -14.20 8.42 3.97
C ILE A 94 -15.51 8.83 4.67
N TYR A 95 -16.30 7.88 5.15
CA TYR A 95 -17.51 8.14 5.93
C TYR A 95 -17.23 8.95 7.20
N LYS A 96 -16.24 8.52 8.00
CA LYS A 96 -15.87 9.19 9.25
C LYS A 96 -15.44 10.64 9.02
N PHE A 97 -14.79 10.94 7.90
CA PHE A 97 -14.33 12.30 7.56
C PHE A 97 -15.37 13.17 6.83
N SER A 98 -16.16 12.56 5.96
CA SER A 98 -17.21 13.23 5.19
C SER A 98 -18.46 13.49 6.03
N GLY A 99 -18.74 12.61 7.00
CA GLY A 99 -19.98 12.60 7.78
C GLY A 99 -21.20 12.14 6.96
N LYS A 100 -20.99 11.69 5.71
CA LYS A 100 -22.04 11.31 4.76
C LYS A 100 -21.87 9.87 4.32
N LEU A 101 -22.97 9.11 4.28
CA LEU A 101 -22.99 7.69 3.88
C LEU A 101 -22.75 7.46 2.38
N TRP A 102 -22.67 8.52 1.57
CA TRP A 102 -22.56 8.42 0.11
C TRP A 102 -21.35 7.59 -0.35
N ALA A 103 -20.24 7.64 0.40
CA ALA A 103 -19.06 6.83 0.11
C ALA A 103 -19.33 5.32 0.19
N PHE A 104 -20.08 4.86 1.20
CA PHE A 104 -20.45 3.45 1.31
C PHE A 104 -21.39 3.03 0.18
N ILE A 105 -22.37 3.88 -0.14
CA ILE A 105 -23.38 3.60 -1.17
C ILE A 105 -22.73 3.48 -2.55
N PHE A 106 -21.70 4.28 -2.84
CA PHE A 106 -21.06 4.28 -4.15
C PHE A 106 -19.89 3.28 -4.27
N ILE A 107 -19.08 3.10 -3.21
CA ILE A 107 -17.82 2.33 -3.27
C ILE A 107 -18.03 0.84 -2.99
N MET A 108 -18.95 0.47 -2.09
CA MET A 108 -19.13 -0.94 -1.71
C MET A 108 -19.77 -1.83 -2.79
N PRO A 109 -20.79 -1.38 -3.55
CA PRO A 109 -21.41 -2.27 -4.54
C PRO A 109 -20.44 -2.78 -5.61
N PRO A 110 -19.56 -1.95 -6.22
CA PRO A 110 -18.51 -2.42 -7.11
C PRO A 110 -17.60 -3.50 -6.50
N ALA A 111 -17.17 -3.32 -5.24
CA ALA A 111 -16.33 -4.30 -4.54
C ALA A 111 -17.05 -5.63 -4.30
N LEU A 112 -18.34 -5.59 -3.97
CA LEU A 112 -19.17 -6.80 -3.80
C LEU A 112 -19.40 -7.53 -5.13
N VAL A 113 -19.56 -6.78 -6.22
CA VAL A 113 -19.65 -7.36 -7.57
C VAL A 113 -18.34 -8.04 -7.97
N GLY A 114 -17.19 -7.43 -7.66
CA GLY A 114 -15.87 -8.05 -7.85
C GLY A 114 -15.77 -9.39 -7.09
N PHE A 115 -16.12 -9.38 -5.81
CA PHE A 115 -16.11 -10.60 -4.97
C PHE A 115 -17.07 -11.68 -5.46
N ALA A 116 -18.27 -11.31 -5.94
CA ALA A 116 -19.18 -12.25 -6.59
C ALA A 116 -18.56 -12.85 -7.87
N GLY A 117 -17.79 -12.05 -8.61
CA GLY A 117 -16.98 -12.51 -9.74
C GLY A 117 -15.93 -13.54 -9.34
N ALA A 118 -15.17 -13.31 -8.26
CA ALA A 118 -14.22 -14.30 -7.72
C ALA A 118 -14.90 -15.61 -7.30
N LEU A 119 -16.05 -15.53 -6.63
CA LEU A 119 -16.82 -16.73 -6.26
C LEU A 119 -17.28 -17.48 -7.50
N ALA A 120 -17.78 -16.78 -8.52
CA ALA A 120 -18.20 -17.39 -9.79
C ALA A 120 -17.02 -18.09 -10.49
N ILE A 121 -15.84 -17.44 -10.54
CA ILE A 121 -14.61 -18.06 -11.06
C ILE A 121 -14.27 -19.34 -10.27
N GLY A 122 -14.30 -19.27 -8.94
CA GLY A 122 -13.99 -20.40 -8.07
C GLY A 122 -14.93 -21.59 -8.27
N ILE A 123 -16.24 -21.34 -8.46
CA ILE A 123 -17.25 -22.37 -8.70
C ILE A 123 -17.11 -22.96 -10.11
N PHE A 124 -17.08 -22.11 -11.14
CA PHE A 124 -16.99 -22.57 -12.53
C PHE A 124 -15.66 -23.27 -12.84
N ALA A 125 -14.57 -22.90 -12.16
CA ALA A 125 -13.30 -23.60 -12.28
C ALA A 125 -13.35 -25.04 -11.74
N ARG A 126 -14.34 -25.39 -10.89
CA ARG A 126 -14.58 -26.77 -10.45
C ARG A 126 -15.42 -27.56 -11.44
N GLU A 127 -16.38 -26.90 -12.10
CA GLU A 127 -17.24 -27.54 -13.12
C GLU A 127 -16.50 -27.78 -14.43
N VAL A 128 -15.65 -26.83 -14.82
CA VAL A 128 -14.83 -26.89 -16.04
C VAL A 128 -13.36 -26.85 -15.62
N PRO A 129 -12.76 -27.99 -15.26
CA PRO A 129 -11.39 -28.03 -14.78
C PRO A 129 -10.37 -27.72 -15.89
N ASP A 130 -10.75 -27.86 -17.17
CA ASP A 130 -9.91 -27.46 -18.31
C ASP A 130 -9.91 -25.94 -18.50
N TYR A 131 -8.74 -25.33 -18.34
CA TYR A 131 -8.50 -23.90 -18.47
C TYR A 131 -8.84 -23.38 -19.85
N THR A 132 -8.58 -24.13 -20.92
CA THR A 132 -8.83 -23.63 -22.29
C THR A 132 -10.33 -23.50 -22.53
N GLU A 133 -11.09 -24.49 -22.08
CA GLU A 133 -12.56 -24.47 -22.16
C GLU A 133 -13.16 -23.41 -21.25
N PHE A 134 -12.64 -23.30 -20.02
CA PHE A 134 -13.02 -22.25 -19.09
C PHE A 134 -12.78 -20.86 -19.68
N ASN A 135 -11.60 -20.64 -20.25
CA ASN A 135 -11.19 -19.38 -20.85
C ASN A 135 -12.10 -19.04 -22.05
N ARG A 136 -12.39 -20.00 -22.91
CA ARG A 136 -13.28 -19.80 -24.07
C ARG A 136 -14.68 -19.38 -23.65
N ARG A 137 -15.21 -19.93 -22.57
CA ARG A 137 -16.61 -19.71 -22.14
C ARG A 137 -16.77 -18.55 -21.14
N TYR A 138 -15.77 -18.31 -20.30
CA TYR A 138 -15.86 -17.44 -19.13
C TYR A 138 -14.75 -16.38 -19.04
N ALA A 139 -13.96 -16.14 -20.11
CA ALA A 139 -12.95 -15.07 -20.13
C ALA A 139 -13.51 -13.69 -19.76
N TRP A 140 -14.77 -13.42 -20.09
CA TRP A 140 -15.43 -12.17 -19.76
C TRP A 140 -15.48 -11.89 -18.25
N ILE A 141 -15.49 -12.93 -17.40
CA ILE A 141 -15.53 -12.77 -15.94
C ILE A 141 -14.21 -12.17 -15.45
N TRP A 142 -13.06 -12.65 -15.96
CA TRP A 142 -11.75 -12.08 -15.62
C TRP A 142 -11.64 -10.60 -16.00
N TYR A 143 -12.07 -10.26 -17.22
CA TYR A 143 -12.10 -8.86 -17.66
C TYR A 143 -13.01 -8.01 -16.78
N ALA A 144 -14.20 -8.51 -16.45
CA ALA A 144 -15.16 -7.81 -15.61
C ALA A 144 -14.61 -7.58 -14.18
N THR A 145 -14.05 -8.61 -13.55
CA THR A 145 -13.48 -8.53 -12.19
C THR A 145 -12.32 -7.54 -12.11
N PHE A 146 -11.34 -7.61 -13.01
CA PHE A 146 -10.22 -6.66 -12.98
C PHE A 146 -10.65 -5.23 -13.35
N SER A 147 -11.64 -5.08 -14.22
CA SER A 147 -12.15 -3.75 -14.59
C SER A 147 -12.94 -3.11 -13.45
N ILE A 148 -13.80 -3.87 -12.75
CA ILE A 148 -14.55 -3.35 -11.60
C ILE A 148 -13.63 -3.03 -10.42
N GLN A 149 -12.57 -3.83 -10.24
CA GLN A 149 -11.50 -3.57 -9.28
C GLN A 149 -10.78 -2.24 -9.58
N ALA A 150 -10.28 -2.06 -10.81
CA ALA A 150 -9.62 -0.82 -11.21
C ALA A 150 -10.56 0.41 -11.07
N PHE A 151 -11.84 0.25 -11.41
CA PHE A 151 -12.85 1.28 -11.21
C PHE A 151 -13.04 1.63 -9.73
N THR A 152 -13.11 0.61 -8.85
CA THR A 152 -13.28 0.79 -7.40
C THR A 152 -12.10 1.54 -6.80
N ASP A 153 -10.87 1.16 -7.18
CA ASP A 153 -9.64 1.84 -6.75
C ASP A 153 -9.60 3.30 -7.19
N CYS A 154 -9.97 3.58 -8.45
CA CYS A 154 -10.05 4.94 -8.97
C CYS A 154 -11.12 5.76 -8.23
N ALA A 155 -12.27 5.17 -7.92
CA ALA A 155 -13.34 5.84 -7.17
C ALA A 155 -12.90 6.17 -5.75
N ILE A 156 -12.21 5.26 -5.06
CA ILE A 156 -11.63 5.49 -3.72
C ILE A 156 -10.61 6.63 -3.78
N ALA A 157 -9.66 6.57 -4.73
CA ALA A 157 -8.64 7.60 -4.92
C ALA A 157 -9.26 8.97 -5.19
N ALA A 158 -10.24 9.06 -6.11
CA ALA A 158 -10.93 10.29 -6.44
C ALA A 158 -11.73 10.87 -5.26
N ALA A 159 -12.40 10.02 -4.48
CA ALA A 159 -13.12 10.43 -3.28
C ALA A 159 -12.17 11.02 -2.22
N LEU A 160 -11.02 10.36 -2.00
CA LEU A 160 -10.00 10.84 -1.06
C LEU A 160 -9.35 12.14 -1.54
N CYS A 161 -9.05 12.26 -2.84
CA CYS A 161 -8.55 13.50 -3.45
C CYS A 161 -9.52 14.67 -3.27
N THR A 162 -10.80 14.45 -3.58
CA THR A 162 -11.85 15.48 -3.46
C THR A 162 -11.99 15.95 -2.01
N MET A 163 -11.89 15.01 -1.06
CA MET A 163 -11.95 15.31 0.36
C MET A 163 -10.76 16.18 0.82
N LEU A 164 -9.55 15.93 0.31
CA LEU A 164 -8.36 16.73 0.60
C LEU A 164 -8.52 18.18 0.15
N ILE A 165 -9.01 18.39 -1.08
CA ILE A 165 -9.17 19.73 -1.66
C ILE A 165 -10.18 20.55 -0.85
N ARG A 166 -11.26 19.93 -0.38
CA ARG A 166 -12.35 20.61 0.35
C ARG A 166 -12.04 20.94 1.82
N ARG A 167 -11.05 20.28 2.44
CA ARG A 167 -10.84 20.31 3.91
C ARG A 167 -9.60 21.08 4.38
N ARG A 168 -9.11 22.05 3.59
CA ARG A 168 -8.07 23.03 4.01
C ARG A 168 -8.59 23.90 5.18
N THR A 169 -8.61 23.34 6.39
CA THR A 169 -9.36 23.85 7.56
C THR A 169 -8.47 24.58 8.60
N GLY A 170 -7.19 24.79 8.31
CA GLY A 170 -6.33 25.68 9.11
C GLY A 170 -5.70 25.09 10.39
N PHE A 171 -6.10 23.90 10.85
CA PHE A 171 -5.45 23.21 11.99
C PHE A 171 -4.27 22.34 11.53
N LYS A 172 -3.03 22.83 11.72
CA LYS A 172 -1.78 22.25 11.19
C LYS A 172 -1.54 20.77 11.54
N ARG A 173 -1.91 20.30 12.74
CA ARG A 173 -1.61 18.93 13.22
C ARG A 173 -2.51 17.86 12.60
N THR A 174 -3.83 18.10 12.59
CA THR A 174 -4.81 17.15 12.05
C THR A 174 -4.76 17.11 10.51
N ASP A 175 -4.55 18.27 9.88
CA ASP A 175 -4.46 18.40 8.42
C ASP A 175 -3.24 17.64 7.87
N SER A 176 -2.10 17.65 8.59
CA SER A 176 -0.90 16.91 8.19
C SER A 176 -1.14 15.39 8.20
N LEU A 177 -1.78 14.83 9.23
CA LEU A 177 -2.04 13.39 9.31
C LEU A 177 -3.03 12.94 8.23
N ILE A 178 -4.09 13.73 8.01
CA ILE A 178 -5.09 13.47 6.97
C ILE A 178 -4.43 13.47 5.59
N ARG A 179 -3.58 14.48 5.30
CA ARG A 179 -2.87 14.59 4.04
C ARG A 179 -1.96 13.40 3.77
N THR A 180 -1.23 12.94 4.78
CA THR A 180 -0.38 11.74 4.68
C THR A 180 -1.22 10.51 4.42
N LEU A 181 -2.30 10.33 5.18
CA LEU A 181 -3.17 9.19 5.01
C LEU A 181 -3.75 9.15 3.59
N ILE A 182 -4.20 10.28 3.07
CA ILE A 182 -4.73 10.39 1.71
C ILE A 182 -3.64 10.10 0.66
N LEU A 183 -2.44 10.65 0.81
CA LEU A 183 -1.34 10.43 -0.13
C LEU A 183 -0.93 8.96 -0.20
N TYR A 184 -0.78 8.28 0.94
CA TYR A 184 -0.49 6.85 0.98
C TYR A 184 -1.62 6.02 0.37
N SER A 185 -2.87 6.41 0.59
CA SER A 185 -4.03 5.73 0.00
C SER A 185 -4.04 5.88 -1.52
N ILE A 186 -3.79 7.09 -2.04
CA ILE A 186 -3.70 7.34 -3.49
C ILE A 186 -2.56 6.52 -4.10
N ASN A 187 -1.39 6.49 -3.47
CA ASN A 187 -0.28 5.68 -3.94
C ASN A 187 -0.62 4.18 -3.94
N THR A 188 -1.37 3.73 -2.93
CA THR A 188 -1.88 2.35 -2.86
C THR A 188 -2.81 2.04 -4.03
N CYS A 189 -3.85 2.86 -4.22
CA CYS A 189 -4.84 2.66 -5.30
C CYS A 189 -4.21 2.79 -6.69
N ALA A 190 -3.24 3.70 -6.87
CA ALA A 190 -2.50 3.83 -8.13
C ALA A 190 -1.66 2.58 -8.41
N LEU A 191 -1.00 2.03 -7.38
CA LEU A 191 -0.24 0.79 -7.49
C LEU A 191 -1.15 -0.38 -7.84
N THR A 192 -2.25 -0.59 -7.11
CA THR A 192 -3.19 -1.70 -7.37
C THR A 192 -3.85 -1.57 -8.74
N SER A 193 -4.29 -0.37 -9.13
CA SER A 193 -4.83 -0.10 -10.47
C SER A 193 -3.80 -0.38 -11.57
N SER A 194 -2.54 0.01 -11.39
CA SER A 194 -1.49 -0.26 -12.37
C SER A 194 -1.25 -1.75 -12.57
N VAL A 195 -1.28 -2.54 -11.48
CA VAL A 195 -1.14 -3.99 -11.54
C VAL A 195 -2.39 -4.64 -12.15
N ALA A 196 -3.60 -4.17 -11.83
CA ALA A 196 -4.84 -4.67 -12.42
C ALA A 196 -4.87 -4.42 -13.94
N ILE A 197 -4.48 -3.23 -14.39
CA ILE A 197 -4.36 -2.90 -15.82
C ILE A 197 -3.28 -3.79 -16.47
N ALA A 198 -2.14 -4.00 -15.82
CA ALA A 198 -1.10 -4.89 -16.33
C ALA A 198 -1.61 -6.34 -16.45
N SER A 199 -2.42 -6.82 -15.49
CA SER A 199 -3.07 -8.14 -15.55
C SER A 199 -3.99 -8.24 -16.77
N VAL A 200 -4.84 -7.23 -17.02
CA VAL A 200 -5.76 -7.20 -18.18
C VAL A 200 -4.98 -7.16 -19.50
N ILE A 201 -3.96 -6.31 -19.61
CA ILE A 201 -3.12 -6.20 -20.82
C ILE A 201 -2.40 -7.52 -21.08
N THR A 202 -1.81 -8.12 -20.04
CA THR A 202 -1.08 -9.38 -20.17
C THR A 202 -2.01 -10.52 -20.57
N TYR A 203 -3.20 -10.57 -19.99
CA TYR A 203 -4.23 -11.57 -20.32
C TYR A 203 -4.72 -11.41 -21.76
N ALA A 204 -4.87 -10.18 -22.26
CA ALA A 204 -5.22 -9.90 -23.65
C ALA A 204 -4.08 -10.20 -24.64
N ALA A 205 -2.83 -9.87 -24.29
CA ALA A 205 -1.68 -10.02 -25.18
C ALA A 205 -1.14 -11.46 -25.24
N MET A 206 -1.26 -12.23 -24.16
CA MET A 206 -0.72 -13.59 -24.06
C MET A 206 -1.75 -14.56 -23.45
N PRO A 207 -2.86 -14.87 -24.15
CA PRO A 207 -3.97 -15.68 -23.62
C PRO A 207 -3.59 -17.13 -23.27
N HIS A 208 -2.50 -17.65 -23.85
CA HIS A 208 -1.97 -18.99 -23.57
C HIS A 208 -0.91 -19.01 -22.45
N ASN A 209 -0.54 -17.84 -21.90
CA ASN A 209 0.43 -17.75 -20.81
C ASN A 209 -0.25 -17.36 -19.50
N PHE A 210 0.21 -17.97 -18.41
CA PHE A 210 -0.29 -17.72 -17.05
C PHE A 210 0.37 -16.51 -16.38
N VAL A 211 0.95 -15.58 -17.15
CA VAL A 211 1.70 -14.43 -16.59
C VAL A 211 0.76 -13.45 -15.87
N PHE A 212 -0.50 -13.32 -16.32
CA PHE A 212 -1.50 -12.49 -15.64
C PHE A 212 -1.76 -12.95 -14.19
N ILE A 213 -1.67 -14.27 -13.94
CA ILE A 213 -1.81 -14.85 -12.60
C ILE A 213 -0.72 -14.34 -11.66
N ALA A 214 0.52 -14.20 -12.15
CA ALA A 214 1.62 -13.70 -11.35
C ALA A 214 1.37 -12.26 -10.85
N PHE A 215 0.78 -11.41 -11.68
CA PHE A 215 0.38 -10.06 -11.29
C PHE A 215 -0.78 -10.08 -10.29
N ALA A 216 -1.81 -10.90 -10.56
CA ALA A 216 -2.96 -11.05 -9.68
C ALA A 216 -2.57 -11.56 -8.28
N MET A 217 -1.63 -12.49 -8.17
CA MET A 217 -1.16 -13.02 -6.87
C MET A 217 -0.39 -11.99 -6.03
N VAL A 218 0.22 -10.99 -6.66
CA VAL A 218 0.99 -9.95 -5.97
C VAL A 218 0.08 -8.84 -5.45
N LEU A 219 -1.08 -8.63 -6.07
CA LEU A 219 -2.03 -7.55 -5.77
C LEU A 219 -2.48 -7.52 -4.30
N PRO A 220 -3.02 -8.61 -3.71
CA PRO A 220 -3.46 -8.60 -2.31
C PRO A 220 -2.35 -8.26 -1.33
N LYS A 221 -1.11 -8.72 -1.62
CA LYS A 221 0.07 -8.45 -0.79
C LYS A 221 0.47 -6.99 -0.82
N LEU A 222 0.51 -6.38 -2.00
CA LEU A 222 0.84 -4.96 -2.15
C LEU A 222 -0.21 -4.07 -1.46
N MET A 223 -1.48 -4.44 -1.61
CA MET A 223 -2.58 -3.73 -0.99
C MET A 223 -2.51 -3.77 0.54
N LEU A 224 -2.35 -4.96 1.14
CA LEU A 224 -2.22 -5.10 2.60
C LEU A 224 -0.97 -4.38 3.13
N ASN A 225 0.16 -4.51 2.45
CA ASN A 225 1.39 -3.84 2.82
C ASN A 225 1.23 -2.31 2.83
N SER A 226 0.60 -1.77 1.79
CA SER A 226 0.41 -0.33 1.68
C SER A 226 -0.63 0.19 2.69
N LEU A 227 -1.67 -0.59 3.00
CA LEU A 227 -2.63 -0.30 4.08
C LEU A 227 -1.96 -0.28 5.46
N LEU A 228 -1.06 -1.22 5.73
CA LEU A 228 -0.31 -1.26 6.99
C LEU A 228 0.72 -0.13 7.08
N ALA A 229 1.41 0.17 5.97
CA ALA A 229 2.30 1.34 5.88
C ALA A 229 1.53 2.63 6.16
N LEU A 230 0.34 2.77 5.58
CA LEU A 230 -0.59 3.86 5.82
C LEU A 230 -0.96 3.98 7.31
N LEU A 231 -1.32 2.88 7.96
CA LEU A 231 -1.65 2.85 9.39
C LEU A 231 -0.45 3.19 10.29
N ASN A 232 0.72 2.64 9.97
CA ASN A 232 1.96 2.86 10.73
C ASN A 232 2.53 4.28 10.54
N SER A 233 2.21 4.95 9.43
CA SER A 233 2.64 6.32 9.17
C SER A 233 1.92 7.37 10.03
N ARG A 234 0.83 7.00 10.72
CA ARG A 234 -0.05 7.93 11.44
C ARG A 234 0.61 8.60 12.66
N ASP A 235 1.66 8.02 13.20
CA ASP A 235 2.44 8.58 14.33
C ASP A 235 3.83 9.08 13.93
N MET A 236 4.28 8.74 12.71
CA MET A 236 5.58 9.16 12.21
C MET A 236 5.39 10.52 11.52
N HIS A 237 6.13 11.55 11.92
CA HIS A 237 6.13 12.85 11.25
C HIS A 237 6.33 12.66 9.74
N ALA A 238 5.24 12.75 9.00
CA ALA A 238 5.15 12.29 7.62
C ALA A 238 6.04 13.05 6.62
N GLY A 239 6.64 14.15 7.06
CA GLY A 239 7.65 14.88 6.30
C GLY A 239 8.90 14.05 6.01
N GLN A 240 9.31 13.12 6.88
CA GLN A 240 10.56 12.37 6.69
C GLN A 240 10.42 11.14 5.78
N ALA A 241 9.35 10.35 5.89
CA ALA A 241 9.20 9.15 5.05
C ALA A 241 8.88 9.50 3.58
N ILE A 242 8.07 10.53 3.37
CA ILE A 242 7.69 11.01 2.03
C ILE A 242 8.87 11.75 1.38
N SER A 243 9.64 12.57 2.11
CA SER A 243 10.81 13.23 1.51
C SER A 243 11.87 12.22 1.08
N VAL A 244 12.07 11.12 1.81
CA VAL A 244 13.05 10.09 1.44
C VAL A 244 12.62 9.29 0.21
N HIS A 245 11.34 8.97 0.05
CA HIS A 245 10.85 8.29 -1.15
C HIS A 245 10.72 9.21 -2.37
N LEU A 246 10.24 10.45 -2.21
CA LEU A 246 10.20 11.44 -3.29
C LEU A 246 11.59 11.93 -3.69
N SER A 247 12.53 12.09 -2.76
CA SER A 247 13.93 12.40 -3.11
C SER A 247 14.58 11.25 -3.85
N LYS A 248 14.31 9.99 -3.47
CA LYS A 248 14.76 8.83 -4.25
C LYS A 248 14.13 8.79 -5.64
N LEU A 249 12.82 9.00 -5.78
CA LEU A 249 12.15 9.00 -7.09
C LEU A 249 12.58 10.20 -7.94
N ALA A 250 12.74 11.39 -7.37
CA ALA A 250 13.29 12.56 -8.04
C ALA A 250 14.76 12.36 -8.44
N SER A 251 15.56 11.67 -7.63
CA SER A 251 16.94 11.30 -7.98
C SER A 251 17.02 10.24 -9.08
N ILE A 252 16.01 9.38 -9.22
CA ILE A 252 15.91 8.38 -10.28
C ILE A 252 15.42 9.04 -11.58
N LEU A 253 14.40 9.90 -11.50
CA LEU A 253 13.85 10.62 -12.65
C LEU A 253 14.79 11.73 -13.14
N GLY A 254 15.55 12.38 -12.25
CA GLY A 254 16.60 13.35 -12.59
C GLY A 254 17.86 12.72 -13.18
N ARG A 255 18.01 11.39 -13.09
CA ARG A 255 19.12 10.65 -13.73
C ARG A 255 18.80 10.17 -15.15
N SER A 256 17.55 10.33 -15.59
CA SER A 256 17.08 9.90 -16.92
C SER A 256 17.00 11.05 -17.93
N GLY A 257 17.73 12.13 -17.71
CA GLY A 257 17.82 13.23 -18.66
C GLY A 257 19.05 14.08 -18.41
N THR A 258 20.22 13.65 -18.92
CA THR A 258 21.30 14.48 -19.50
C THR A 258 22.61 13.66 -19.62
N SER A 259 22.82 13.12 -20.81
CA SER A 259 24.11 12.74 -21.43
C SER A 259 23.77 12.81 -22.92
N ASP A 260 24.33 13.62 -23.81
CA ASP A 260 25.62 14.30 -24.01
C ASP A 260 25.32 15.47 -24.98
N GLY A 261 26.05 16.57 -25.12
CA GLY A 261 27.32 16.97 -24.55
C GLY A 261 27.70 18.38 -25.05
N SER A 262 28.70 18.99 -24.41
CA SER A 262 29.74 19.82 -25.02
C SER A 262 30.70 20.27 -23.92
N GLN A 263 31.91 19.71 -23.94
CA GLN A 263 33.07 20.22 -23.22
C GLN A 263 33.75 21.31 -24.05
N ALA A 264 34.15 22.41 -23.39
CA ALA A 264 35.38 23.21 -23.58
C ALA A 264 35.17 24.59 -22.91
N VAL A 265 36.07 25.26 -22.19
CA VAL A 265 37.49 25.10 -21.87
C VAL A 265 37.81 26.06 -20.69
N CYS A 266 38.84 25.74 -19.92
CA CYS A 266 39.47 26.48 -18.80
C CYS A 266 39.63 27.99 -18.95
N SER A 267 39.64 28.72 -17.82
CA SER A 267 40.81 29.51 -17.32
C SER A 267 40.50 30.20 -15.97
N MET A 268 41.31 29.97 -14.95
CA MET A 268 41.59 30.83 -13.77
C MET A 268 42.98 31.51 -14.03
N PRO A 269 43.54 32.47 -13.24
CA PRO A 269 43.23 32.87 -11.84
C PRO A 269 43.42 34.38 -11.45
N ASP A 270 43.27 34.62 -10.14
CA ASP A 270 43.92 35.63 -9.25
C ASP A 270 43.39 37.07 -9.06
N GLY A 271 43.04 37.37 -7.79
CA GLY A 271 43.59 38.55 -7.11
C GLY A 271 42.64 39.50 -6.34
N VAL A 272 42.95 39.66 -5.04
CA VAL A 272 42.83 40.87 -4.18
C VAL A 272 41.76 40.87 -3.07
N ALA A 273 42.29 41.02 -1.85
CA ALA A 273 41.69 41.05 -0.51
C ALA A 273 40.99 42.37 -0.13
N LYS A 274 40.17 42.34 0.93
CA LYS A 274 40.38 43.16 2.15
C LYS A 274 39.41 42.86 3.30
N ASP A 275 39.98 42.93 4.51
CA ASP A 275 39.40 42.88 5.86
C ASP A 275 38.17 43.73 6.09
N GLN A 276 37.32 43.29 7.03
CA GLN A 276 36.84 44.18 8.09
C GLN A 276 36.38 43.40 9.35
N ASP A 277 37.18 43.53 10.40
CA ASP A 277 36.85 43.25 11.80
C ASP A 277 35.87 44.30 12.34
N VAL A 278 34.80 43.90 13.05
CA VAL A 278 34.10 44.74 14.04
C VAL A 278 33.53 43.89 15.19
N GLU A 279 34.33 43.82 16.26
CA GLU A 279 34.03 44.12 17.67
C GLU A 279 32.74 43.60 18.36
N ILE A 280 32.95 42.73 19.36
CA ILE A 280 32.00 42.29 20.39
C ILE A 280 32.25 43.11 21.67
N PRO A 281 31.23 43.63 22.38
CA PRO A 281 31.39 43.98 23.78
C PRO A 281 30.76 42.90 24.68
N GLY A 282 31.60 42.31 25.51
CA GLY A 282 31.19 41.47 26.64
C GLY A 282 30.63 42.30 27.80
N ARG A 283 29.79 41.67 28.61
CA ARG A 283 29.58 42.07 30.00
C ARG A 283 29.33 40.83 30.86
N VAL A 284 30.29 40.55 31.72
CA VAL A 284 30.23 39.64 32.86
C VAL A 284 29.56 40.37 34.01
N VAL A 285 28.63 39.72 34.73
CA VAL A 285 28.41 39.92 36.17
C VAL A 285 28.02 38.56 36.79
N ASP A 286 28.82 38.16 37.76
CA ASP A 286 28.66 37.01 38.66
C ASP A 286 27.55 37.21 39.71
N ALA A 287 27.01 36.09 40.21
CA ALA A 287 26.60 35.80 41.61
C ALA A 287 25.52 34.70 41.57
N SER A 288 25.79 33.44 41.92
CA SER A 288 26.00 32.86 43.27
C SER A 288 24.80 32.99 44.22
N PHE A 289 24.43 31.84 44.81
CA PHE A 289 23.73 31.62 46.09
C PHE A 289 22.21 31.32 46.11
N ASP A 290 21.95 30.06 46.50
CA ASP A 290 20.97 29.53 47.45
C ASP A 290 19.46 29.56 47.18
N SER A 291 18.89 28.37 47.00
CA SER A 291 18.08 27.71 48.05
C SER A 291 17.56 26.34 47.59
N GLU A 292 18.32 25.29 47.90
CA GLU A 292 17.72 24.01 48.29
C GLU A 292 16.94 24.19 49.60
N SER A 293 16.01 23.27 49.85
CA SER A 293 15.23 23.10 51.10
C SER A 293 13.95 23.93 51.22
N GLN A 294 12.87 23.42 50.62
CA GLN A 294 11.58 23.27 51.33
C GLN A 294 10.59 22.42 50.50
N ALA A 295 10.73 21.09 50.53
CA ALA A 295 9.62 20.17 50.18
C ALA A 295 9.90 18.71 50.59
N SER A 296 10.46 18.48 51.78
CA SER A 296 10.40 17.14 52.38
C SER A 296 10.70 17.22 53.87
N ARG A 297 9.69 17.62 54.64
CA ARG A 297 9.44 17.22 56.03
C ARG A 297 8.29 18.05 56.60
N SER A 298 7.17 17.37 56.86
CA SER A 298 6.02 17.67 57.75
C SER A 298 4.78 17.13 57.02
N ALA A 299 4.42 15.84 57.11
CA ALA A 299 3.88 15.14 58.29
C ALA A 299 2.71 15.90 58.92
N LEU A 300 1.55 15.22 58.96
CA LEU A 300 0.31 15.57 59.67
C LEU A 300 -0.40 16.81 59.07
N ILE A 301 -1.56 16.67 58.42
CA ILE A 301 -2.87 16.21 58.91
C ILE A 301 -3.71 15.70 57.73
#